data_AF-A0A8C2RSR3-F1
#
_entry.id   AF-A0A8C2RSR3-F1
#
_cell.length_a   1.000
_cell.length_b   1.000
_cell.length_c   1.000
_cell.angle_alpha   90.00
_cell.angle_beta   90.00
_cell.angle_gamma   90.00
#
_symmetry.space_group_name_H-M   'P 1'
#
loop_
_entity.id
_entity.type
_entity.pdbx_description
1 polymer ?
#
loop_
_entity_poly.entity_id
_entity_poly.type
_entity_poly.pdbx_seq_one_letter_code
_entity_poly.pdbx_strand_id
1 'polypeptide(L)'
;MADAKISTYLPPNVNPTQAAIAYGCRALPKLNEELQSDDLLTRQKALMALCDLMHDPEHVYTAISIGCLESLKALLKDTNDLVRIKTTEVLCVMATHNVG
;
A
#
# COMPACT_ATOMS: atom_id res chain seq x y z
N MET A 1 10.23 -20.05 4.66
CA MET A 1 9.43 -19.06 3.92
C MET A 1 8.13 -18.88 4.69
N ALA A 2 7.90 -17.69 5.27
CA ALA A 2 6.64 -17.41 5.95
C ALA A 2 5.61 -17.07 4.87
N ASP A 3 4.76 -18.05 4.54
CA ASP A 3 3.62 -17.85 3.66
C ASP A 3 2.59 -17.04 4.45
N ALA A 4 2.59 -15.71 4.27
CA ALA A 4 1.53 -14.87 4.80
C ALA A 4 0.25 -15.28 4.08
N LYS A 5 -0.65 -15.99 4.77
CA LYS A 5 -1.99 -16.30 4.26
C LYS A 5 -2.76 -15.00 4.09
N ILE A 6 -2.60 -14.37 2.93
CA ILE A 6 -3.39 -13.22 2.50
C ILE A 6 -4.81 -13.75 2.31
N SER A 7 -5.73 -13.26 3.14
CA SER A 7 -7.15 -13.57 3.08
C SER A 7 -7.65 -13.47 1.64
N THR A 8 -8.09 -14.60 1.08
CA THR A 8 -8.49 -14.79 -0.32
C THR A 8 -9.79 -14.08 -0.72
N TYR A 9 -10.36 -13.25 0.15
CA TYR A 9 -11.56 -12.47 -0.12
C TYR A 9 -11.22 -11.00 -0.37
N LEU A 10 -10.77 -10.69 -1.59
CA LEU A 10 -10.80 -9.32 -2.09
C LEU A 10 -12.26 -9.00 -2.49
N PRO A 11 -12.85 -7.87 -2.05
CA PRO A 11 -14.20 -7.50 -2.47
C PRO A 11 -14.27 -7.42 -4.00
N PRO A 12 -15.33 -7.91 -4.65
CA PRO A 12 -15.43 -7.95 -6.12
C PRO A 12 -15.37 -6.57 -6.80
N ASN A 13 -15.48 -5.48 -6.02
CA ASN A 13 -15.42 -4.10 -6.51
C ASN A 13 -14.03 -3.46 -6.43
N VAL A 14 -13.03 -4.21 -5.98
CA VAL A 14 -11.66 -3.71 -5.75
C VAL A 14 -10.77 -4.34 -6.81
N ASN A 15 -10.67 -3.69 -7.97
CA ASN A 15 -9.77 -4.15 -9.05
C ASN A 15 -8.37 -3.53 -8.87
N PRO A 16 -7.32 -4.32 -8.58
CA PRO A 16 -5.95 -3.83 -8.38
C PRO A 16 -5.38 -3.14 -9.62
N THR A 17 -5.74 -3.59 -10.82
CA THR A 17 -5.25 -3.01 -12.08
C THR A 17 -5.87 -1.66 -12.46
N GLN A 18 -6.86 -1.17 -11.69
CA GLN A 18 -7.55 0.10 -11.95
C GLN A 18 -7.08 1.27 -11.08
N ALA A 19 -6.08 1.08 -10.22
CA ALA A 19 -5.49 2.22 -9.53
C ALA A 19 -4.85 3.14 -10.57
N ALA A 20 -5.28 4.39 -10.62
CA ALA A 20 -4.72 5.39 -11.54
C ALA A 20 -3.36 5.86 -10.99
N ILE A 21 -2.34 5.01 -11.15
CA ILE A 21 -0.97 5.32 -10.77
C ILE A 21 -0.48 6.47 -11.66
N ALA A 22 -0.09 7.59 -11.04
CA ALA A 22 0.53 8.69 -11.78
C ALA A 22 1.87 8.23 -12.38
N TYR A 23 2.23 8.76 -13.55
CA TYR A 23 3.44 8.34 -14.24
C TYR A 23 4.73 8.82 -13.53
N GLY A 24 5.76 7.96 -13.51
CA GLY A 24 7.11 8.30 -13.04
C GLY A 24 7.18 8.72 -11.56
N CYS A 25 7.98 9.76 -11.26
CA CYS A 25 8.24 10.22 -9.89
C CYS A 25 7.00 10.71 -9.11
N ARG A 26 5.86 10.94 -9.79
CA ARG A 26 4.60 11.35 -9.15
C ARG A 26 3.74 10.19 -8.66
N ALA A 27 4.07 8.94 -9.01
CA ALA A 27 3.34 7.76 -8.59
C ALA A 27 3.16 7.70 -7.06
N LEU A 28 4.28 7.71 -6.33
CA LEU A 28 4.29 7.53 -4.88
C LEU A 28 3.69 8.71 -4.10
N PRO A 29 3.98 9.99 -4.42
CA PRO A 29 3.31 11.11 -3.77
C PRO A 29 1.79 11.08 -3.90
N LYS A 30 1.27 10.79 -5.11
CA LYS A 30 -0.18 10.69 -5.33
C LYS A 30 -0.79 9.52 -4.57
N LEU A 31 -0.14 8.36 -4.57
CA LEU A 31 -0.61 7.22 -3.77
C LEU A 31 -0.65 7.57 -2.29
N ASN A 32 0.35 8.30 -1.77
CA ASN A 32 0.35 8.73 -0.37
C ASN A 32 -0.82 9.68 -0.03
N GLU A 33 -1.19 10.58 -0.95
CA GLU A 33 -2.39 11.40 -0.81
C GLU A 33 -3.67 10.54 -0.84
N GLU A 34 -3.76 9.57 -1.76
CA GLU A 34 -4.90 8.66 -1.89
C GLU A 34 -5.08 7.74 -0.68
N LEU A 35 -3.99 7.36 0.01
CA LEU A 35 -4.04 6.63 1.29
C LEU A 35 -4.79 7.41 2.38
N GLN A 36 -4.83 8.74 2.30
CA GLN A 36 -5.50 9.61 3.26
C GLN A 36 -6.92 9.99 2.82
N SER A 37 -7.39 9.49 1.67
CA SER A 37 -8.73 9.77 1.17
C SER A 37 -9.81 9.27 2.12
N ASP A 38 -10.90 10.02 2.28
CA ASP A 38 -12.09 9.57 3.01
C ASP A 38 -12.80 8.42 2.29
N ASP A 39 -12.62 8.31 0.97
CA ASP A 39 -13.21 7.24 0.17
C ASP A 39 -12.48 5.90 0.37
N LEU A 40 -13.23 4.91 0.87
CA LEU A 40 -12.70 3.59 1.18
C LEU A 40 -12.11 2.89 -0.05
N LEU A 41 -12.78 2.98 -1.20
CA LEU A 41 -12.31 2.33 -2.43
C LEU A 41 -11.01 2.95 -2.92
N THR A 42 -10.86 4.26 -2.80
CA THR A 42 -9.62 4.98 -3.12
C THR A 42 -8.47 4.52 -2.23
N ARG A 43 -8.66 4.45 -0.90
CA ARG A 43 -7.63 3.93 0.01
C ARG A 43 -7.23 2.48 -0.32
N GLN A 44 -8.21 1.63 -0.58
CA GLN A 44 -7.97 0.23 -0.92
C GLN A 44 -7.20 0.08 -2.24
N LYS A 45 -7.57 0.85 -3.28
CA LYS A 45 -6.85 0.88 -4.56
C LYS A 45 -5.42 1.39 -4.39
N ALA A 46 -5.23 2.44 -3.62
CA ALA A 46 -3.91 3.00 -3.33
C ALA A 46 -3.02 1.99 -2.60
N LEU A 47 -3.56 1.26 -1.60
CA LEU A 47 -2.82 0.22 -0.88
C LEU A 47 -2.40 -0.94 -1.78
N MET A 48 -3.25 -1.38 -2.71
CA MET A 48 -2.87 -2.45 -3.65
C MET A 48 -1.76 -1.99 -4.59
N ALA A 49 -1.92 -0.82 -5.21
CA ALA A 49 -0.89 -0.26 -6.08
C ALA A 49 0.44 -0.03 -5.33
N LEU A 50 0.36 0.42 -4.08
CA LEU A 50 1.55 0.59 -3.25
C LEU A 50 2.22 -0.76 -2.97
N CYS A 51 1.45 -1.81 -2.69
CA CYS A 51 1.99 -3.16 -2.48
C CYS A 51 2.78 -3.65 -3.71
N ASP A 52 2.23 -3.45 -4.92
CA ASP A 52 2.91 -3.82 -6.17
C ASP A 52 4.23 -3.05 -6.36
N LEU A 53 4.28 -1.77 -5.97
CA LEU A 53 5.49 -0.94 -6.07
C LEU A 53 6.54 -1.25 -4.99
N MET A 54 6.15 -1.66 -3.78
CA MET A 54 7.07 -1.90 -2.67
C MET A 54 7.94 -3.15 -2.81
N HIS A 55 7.74 -3.95 -3.86
CA HIS A 55 8.67 -5.02 -4.25
C HIS A 55 9.99 -4.50 -4.82
N ASP A 56 10.05 -3.23 -5.25
CA ASP A 56 11.27 -2.57 -5.70
C ASP A 56 11.91 -1.74 -4.55
N PRO A 57 13.14 -2.07 -4.13
CA PRO A 57 13.86 -1.31 -3.08
C PRO A 57 14.01 0.19 -3.36
N GLU A 58 14.12 0.62 -4.62
CA GLU A 58 14.20 2.06 -4.95
C GLU A 58 12.89 2.78 -4.63
N HIS A 59 11.76 2.13 -4.91
CA HIS A 59 10.44 2.62 -4.55
C HIS A 59 10.23 2.62 -3.03
N VAL A 60 10.73 1.61 -2.31
CA VAL A 60 10.69 1.58 -0.84
C VAL A 60 11.44 2.78 -0.26
N TYR A 61 12.68 3.04 -0.72
CA TYR A 61 13.46 4.19 -0.24
C TYR A 61 12.75 5.52 -0.51
N THR A 62 12.18 5.66 -1.71
CA THR A 62 11.41 6.86 -2.09
C THR A 62 10.17 7.02 -1.23
N ALA A 63 9.42 5.94 -0.97
CA ALA A 63 8.22 5.95 -0.13
C ALA A 63 8.52 6.38 1.31
N ILE A 64 9.65 5.93 1.87
CA ILE A 64 10.13 6.36 3.18
C ILE A 64 10.43 7.87 3.16
N SER A 65 11.17 8.35 2.16
CA SER A 65 11.57 9.76 2.02
C SER A 65 10.37 10.72 1.95
N ILE A 66 9.28 10.31 1.29
CA ILE A 66 8.06 11.13 1.17
C ILE A 66 7.10 10.99 2.37
N GLY A 67 7.47 10.24 3.41
CA GLY A 67 6.68 10.11 4.63
C GLY A 67 5.52 9.10 4.55
N CYS A 68 5.56 8.14 3.62
CA CYS A 68 4.48 7.14 3.47
C CYS A 68 4.29 6.26 4.72
N LEU A 69 5.35 6.07 5.52
CA LEU A 69 5.29 5.29 6.77
C LEU A 69 4.29 5.86 7.79
N GLU A 70 4.16 7.18 7.90
CA GLU A 70 3.21 7.78 8.85
C GLU A 70 1.77 7.54 8.40
N SER A 71 1.49 7.58 7.09
CA SER A 71 0.20 7.21 6.52
C SER A 71 -0.13 5.74 6.79
N LEU A 72 0.81 4.82 6.54
CA LEU A 72 0.62 3.40 6.82
C LEU A 72 0.37 3.12 8.30
N LYS A 73 1.11 3.78 9.20
CA LYS A 73 0.93 3.68 10.65
C LYS A 73 -0.46 4.16 11.10
N ALA A 74 -1.01 5.19 10.46
CA ALA A 74 -2.38 5.63 10.73
C ALA A 74 -3.41 4.57 10.25
N LEU A 75 -3.20 3.99 9.06
CA LEU A 75 -4.09 3.00 8.47
C LEU A 75 -4.15 1.66 9.22
N LEU A 76 -3.15 1.34 10.05
CA LEU A 76 -3.23 0.20 10.99
C LEU A 76 -4.39 0.34 11.99
N LYS A 77 -4.93 1.55 12.18
CA LYS A 77 -6.09 1.82 13.05
C LYS A 77 -7.39 2.03 12.25
N ASP A 78 -7.40 1.80 10.93
CA ASP A 78 -8.59 1.96 10.10
C ASP A 78 -9.69 1.00 10.54
N THR A 79 -10.95 1.43 10.47
CA THR A 79 -12.11 0.62 10.86
C THR A 79 -12.34 -0.55 9.90
N ASN A 80 -11.88 -0.45 8.65
CA ASN A 80 -12.01 -1.47 7.63
C ASN A 80 -10.91 -2.54 7.72
N ASP A 81 -11.33 -3.79 7.80
CA ASP A 81 -10.41 -4.94 7.95
C ASP A 81 -9.47 -5.10 6.76
N LEU A 82 -9.96 -4.90 5.52
CA LEU A 82 -9.14 -5.05 4.32
C LEU A 82 -8.02 -3.99 4.27
N VAL A 83 -8.33 -2.76 4.67
CA VAL A 83 -7.34 -1.68 4.77
C VAL A 83 -6.24 -2.07 5.76
N ARG A 84 -6.60 -2.58 6.95
CA ARG A 84 -5.61 -3.02 7.95
C ARG A 84 -4.76 -4.21 7.45
N ILE A 85 -5.38 -5.19 6.81
CA ILE A 85 -4.70 -6.36 6.24
C ILE A 85 -3.70 -5.92 5.17
N LYS A 86 -4.14 -5.13 4.18
CA LYS A 86 -3.26 -4.66 3.09
C LYS A 86 -2.18 -3.70 3.58
N THR A 87 -2.45 -2.87 4.57
CA THR A 87 -1.43 -2.04 5.22
C THR A 87 -0.33 -2.89 5.86
N THR A 88 -0.72 -3.97 6.55
CA THR A 88 0.23 -4.89 7.18
C THR A 88 1.06 -5.65 6.13
N GLU A 89 0.44 -6.02 5.02
CA GLU A 89 1.11 -6.67 3.88
C GLU A 89 2.19 -5.75 3.28
N VAL A 90 1.85 -4.49 2.99
CA VAL A 90 2.80 -3.48 2.50
C VAL A 90 3.98 -3.32 3.46
N LEU A 91 3.72 -3.18 4.76
CA LEU A 91 4.78 -3.09 5.77
C LEU A 91 5.66 -4.33 5.83
N CYS A 92 5.09 -5.52 5.67
CA CYS A 92 5.83 -6.78 5.64
C CYS A 92 6.76 -6.86 4.42
N VAL A 93 6.27 -6.47 3.24
CA VAL A 93 7.07 -6.42 2.00
C VAL A 93 8.22 -5.43 2.17
N MET A 94 7.95 -4.20 2.62
CA MET A 94 8.98 -3.19 2.85
C MET A 94 10.05 -3.66 3.85
N ALA A 95 9.65 -4.36 4.93
CA ALA A 95 10.57 -4.88 5.93
C ALA A 95 11.42 -6.06 5.43
N THR A 96 10.88 -6.87 4.51
CA THR A 96 11.58 -8.04 3.95
C THR A 96 12.66 -7.64 2.94
N HIS A 97 12.41 -6.59 2.16
CA HIS A 97 13.36 -6.10 1.16
C HIS A 97 14.45 -5.16 1.73
N ASN A 98 14.39 -4.83 3.03
CA ASN A 98 15.38 -4.03 3.77
C ASN A 98 16.59 -4.86 4.28
N VAL A 99 16.64 -6.17 4.03
CA VAL A 99 17.81 -6.97 4.44
C VAL A 99 18.90 -6.80 3.37
N GLY A 100 19.78 -5.83 3.61
CA GLY A 100 21.06 -5.66 2.90
C GLY A 100 22.06 -6.76 3.22
#